data_AF-A0A143B2U8-F1
#
_entry.id   AF-A0A143B2U8-F1
#
_cell.length_a   1.000
_cell.length_b   1.000
_cell.length_c   1.000
_cell.angle_alpha   90.00
_cell.angle_beta   90.00
_cell.angle_gamma   90.00
#
_symmetry.space_group_name_H-M   'P 1'
#
loop_
_entity.id
_entity.type
_entity.pdbx_description
1 polymer ?
#
loop_
_entity_poly.entity_id
_entity_poly.type
_entity_poly.pdbx_seq_one_letter_code
_entity_poly.pdbx_strand_id
1 'polypeptide(L)'
;MSKSLKFLLWALVFFGLLLATDQLLLRVPMEQPALASVRSFYLDFRGRLLRLAGHAPPATIDQLIDQAVQHPAPVTPPARPATTSQPAAPAQGKPEAAATPRYLWVDAAGDLQFADRREDIPERYRGEARPLER
;
A
#
# COMPACT_ATOMS: atom_id res chain seq x y z
N MET A 1 48.16 -18.29 -14.31
CA MET A 1 46.84 -18.13 -13.64
C MET A 1 46.00 -19.36 -13.97
N SER A 2 45.72 -20.23 -12.98
CA SER A 2 44.89 -21.42 -13.20
C SER A 2 43.50 -20.99 -13.69
N LYS A 3 42.84 -21.83 -14.49
CA LYS A 3 41.50 -21.55 -15.03
C LYS A 3 40.51 -21.22 -13.90
N SER A 4 40.65 -21.86 -12.74
CA SER A 4 39.86 -21.60 -11.54
C SER A 4 40.10 -20.21 -10.95
N LEU A 5 41.33 -19.69 -10.94
CA LEU A 5 41.61 -18.35 -10.42
C LEU A 5 41.03 -17.27 -11.33
N LYS A 6 41.07 -17.46 -12.66
CA LYS A 6 40.40 -16.57 -13.61
C LYS A 6 38.88 -16.62 -13.46
N PHE A 7 38.31 -17.81 -13.26
CA PHE A 7 36.88 -17.98 -12.99
C PHE A 7 36.46 -17.29 -11.70
N LEU A 8 37.23 -17.47 -10.61
CA LEU A 8 36.96 -16.82 -9.31
C LEU A 8 37.02 -15.30 -9.42
N LEU A 9 38.00 -14.75 -10.14
CA LEU A 9 38.09 -13.32 -10.39
C LEU A 9 36.85 -12.80 -11.14
N TRP A 10 36.42 -13.51 -12.18
CA TRP A 10 35.21 -13.15 -12.94
C TRP A 10 33.94 -13.25 -12.11
N ALA A 11 33.81 -14.27 -11.26
CA ALA A 11 32.70 -14.39 -10.32
C ALA A 11 32.69 -13.22 -9.34
N LEU A 12 33.85 -12.84 -8.77
CA LEU A 12 33.95 -11.72 -7.85
C LEU A 12 33.54 -10.39 -8.53
N VAL A 13 33.99 -10.15 -9.75
CA VAL A 13 33.58 -8.98 -10.55
C VAL A 13 32.06 -9.00 -10.80
N PHE A 14 31.50 -10.15 -11.14
CA PHE A 14 30.05 -10.31 -11.34
C PHE A 14 29.25 -10.00 -10.07
N PHE A 15 29.65 -10.55 -8.91
CA PHE A 15 29.03 -10.24 -7.63
C PHE A 15 29.20 -8.77 -7.25
N GLY A 16 30.36 -8.17 -7.54
CA GLY A 16 30.58 -6.74 -7.33
C GLY A 16 29.64 -5.88 -8.17
N LEU A 17 29.39 -6.25 -9.43
CA LEU A 17 28.44 -5.57 -10.31
C LEU A 17 26.99 -5.72 -9.81
N LEU A 18 26.61 -6.92 -9.37
CA LEU A 18 25.31 -7.16 -8.73
C LEU A 18 25.13 -6.26 -7.51
N LEU A 19 26.14 -6.22 -6.62
CA LEU A 19 26.09 -5.40 -5.42
C LEU A 19 26.02 -3.91 -5.75
N ALA A 20 26.75 -3.44 -6.76
CA ALA A 20 26.65 -2.05 -7.21
C ALA A 20 25.23 -1.71 -7.71
N THR A 21 24.59 -2.64 -8.42
CA THR A 21 23.22 -2.47 -8.92
C THR A 21 22.20 -2.47 -7.78
N ASP A 22 22.35 -3.37 -6.81
CA ASP A 22 21.54 -3.39 -5.57
C ASP A 22 21.63 -2.04 -4.83
N GLN A 23 22.85 -1.54 -4.65
CA GLN A 23 23.09 -0.26 -3.98
C GLN A 23 22.55 0.94 -4.78
N LEU A 24 22.61 0.89 -6.11
CA LEU A 24 22.04 1.91 -6.99
C LEU A 24 20.53 2.00 -6.80
N LEU A 25 19.83 0.86 -6.83
CA LEU A 25 18.37 0.78 -6.65
C LEU A 25 17.95 1.23 -5.24
N LEU A 26 18.77 0.94 -4.22
CA LEU A 26 18.49 1.38 -2.85
C LEU A 26 18.63 2.90 -2.69
N ARG A 27 19.75 3.47 -3.16
CA ARG A 27 20.16 4.83 -2.80
C ARG A 27 19.71 5.91 -3.79
N VAL A 28 19.57 5.57 -5.08
CA VAL A 28 19.28 6.57 -6.11
C VAL A 28 17.78 6.64 -6.37
N PRO A 29 17.12 7.77 -6.08
CA PRO A 29 15.74 7.98 -6.50
C PRO A 29 15.70 8.09 -8.02
N MET A 30 14.89 7.26 -8.66
CA MET A 30 14.67 7.31 -10.10
C MET A 30 13.49 8.23 -10.36
N GLU A 31 13.75 9.38 -11.00
CA GLU A 31 12.71 10.39 -11.28
C GLU A 31 11.84 10.01 -12.48
N GLN A 32 12.32 9.13 -13.35
CA GLN A 32 11.57 8.68 -14.52
C GLN A 32 10.47 7.68 -14.09
N PRO A 33 9.21 7.87 -14.51
CA PRO A 33 8.07 7.09 -14.00
C PRO A 33 8.22 5.58 -14.21
N ALA A 34 8.75 5.15 -15.37
CA ALA A 34 8.99 3.74 -15.64
C ALA A 34 10.04 3.13 -14.69
N LEU A 35 11.15 3.85 -14.44
CA LEU A 35 12.22 3.38 -13.55
C LEU A 35 11.81 3.45 -12.08
N ALA A 36 10.95 4.40 -11.71
CA ALA A 36 10.39 4.52 -10.37
C ALA A 36 9.55 3.28 -10.01
N SER A 37 8.71 2.80 -10.93
CA SER A 37 7.91 1.57 -10.73
C SER A 37 8.77 0.32 -10.57
N VAL A 38 9.86 0.19 -11.35
CA VAL A 38 10.78 -0.93 -11.21
C VAL A 38 11.51 -0.87 -9.86
N ARG A 39 11.95 0.32 -9.45
CA ARG A 39 12.58 0.53 -8.15
C ARG A 39 11.64 0.21 -7.00
N SER A 40 10.38 0.67 -7.03
CA SER A 40 9.42 0.39 -5.96
C SER A 40 9.12 -1.09 -5.84
N PHE A 41 8.90 -1.78 -6.97
CA PHE A 41 8.75 -3.23 -7.00
C PHE A 41 9.96 -3.95 -6.41
N TYR A 42 11.18 -3.55 -6.81
CA TYR A 42 12.41 -4.14 -6.31
C TYR A 42 12.58 -3.97 -4.79
N LEU A 43 12.30 -2.77 -4.26
CA LEU A 43 12.37 -2.49 -2.83
C LEU A 43 11.38 -3.34 -2.03
N ASP A 44 10.14 -3.46 -2.50
CA ASP A 44 9.12 -4.31 -1.87
C ASP A 44 9.52 -5.80 -1.91
N PHE A 45 9.92 -6.30 -3.07
CA PHE A 45 10.39 -7.68 -3.24
C PHE A 45 11.55 -8.00 -2.29
N ARG A 46 12.58 -7.14 -2.24
CA ARG A 46 13.73 -7.30 -1.35
C ARG A 46 13.31 -7.30 0.12
N GLY A 47 12.42 -6.38 0.52
CA GLY A 47 11.89 -6.32 1.88
C GLY A 47 11.18 -7.62 2.28
N ARG A 48 10.34 -8.16 1.38
CA ARG A 48 9.65 -9.44 1.59
C ARG A 48 10.62 -10.61 1.64
N LEU A 49 11.64 -10.62 0.78
CA LEU A 49 12.67 -11.66 0.75
C LEU A 49 13.48 -11.67 2.06
N LEU A 50 13.87 -10.50 2.57
CA LEU A 50 14.57 -10.37 3.85
C LEU A 50 13.68 -10.75 5.04
N ARG A 51 12.37 -10.45 4.98
CA ARG A 51 11.39 -10.89 5.98
C ARG A 51 11.11 -12.39 5.91
N LEU A 52 11.30 -13.02 4.75
CA LEU A 52 11.21 -14.47 4.61
C LEU A 52 12.50 -15.14 5.12
N ALA A 53 13.66 -14.51 4.87
CA ALA A 53 14.97 -15.02 5.29
C ALA A 53 15.28 -14.77 6.77
N GLY A 54 14.78 -13.67 7.34
CA GLY A 54 14.89 -13.33 8.75
C GLY A 54 13.52 -13.38 9.41
N HIS A 55 13.41 -14.04 10.56
CA HIS A 55 12.21 -14.04 11.41
C HIS A 55 12.00 -12.66 12.07
N ALA A 56 12.08 -11.57 11.30
CA ALA A 56 11.82 -10.24 11.79
C ALA A 56 10.36 -10.21 12.25
N PRO A 57 10.10 -10.01 13.56
CA PRO A 57 8.74 -9.91 14.04
C PRO A 57 8.06 -8.76 13.27
N PRO A 58 6.78 -8.91 12.90
CA PRO A 58 6.04 -7.80 12.33
C PRO A 58 6.17 -6.61 13.29
N ALA A 59 6.36 -5.40 12.74
CA ALA A 59 6.43 -4.20 13.54
C ALA A 59 5.23 -4.19 14.50
N THR A 60 5.51 -4.15 15.80
CA THR A 60 4.45 -4.24 16.80
C THR A 60 3.59 -2.98 16.71
N ILE A 61 2.34 -3.09 17.15
CA ILE A 61 1.42 -1.95 17.16
C ILE A 61 2.06 -0.77 17.92
N ASP A 62 2.77 -1.04 19.01
CA ASP A 62 3.52 -0.03 19.77
C ASP A 62 4.61 0.66 18.94
N GLN A 63 5.35 -0.07 18.10
CA GLN A 63 6.35 0.51 17.21
C GLN A 63 5.72 1.41 16.13
N LEU A 64 4.55 1.04 15.62
CA LEU A 64 3.80 1.89 14.69
C LEU A 64 3.28 3.16 15.36
N ILE A 65 2.80 3.05 16.61
CA ILE A 65 2.33 4.18 17.39
C ILE A 65 3.50 5.13 17.69
N ASP A 66 4.63 4.61 18.17
CA ASP A 66 5.83 5.41 18.45
C ASP A 66 6.34 6.12 17.18
N GLN A 67 6.29 5.46 16.02
CA GLN A 67 6.69 6.06 14.75
C GLN A 67 5.71 7.17 14.30
N ALA A 68 4.40 7.00 14.52
CA ALA A 68 3.40 8.03 14.25
C ALA A 68 3.50 9.23 15.21
N VAL A 69 3.94 8.99 16.45
CA VAL A 69 4.22 10.05 17.44
C VAL A 69 5.49 10.81 17.10
N GLN A 70 6.53 10.13 16.61
CA GLN A 70 7.81 10.76 16.25
C GLN A 70 7.75 11.52 14.93
N HIS A 71 6.96 11.03 13.97
CA HIS A 71 6.71 11.69 12.69
C HIS A 71 5.21 12.00 12.57
N PRO A 72 4.71 13.01 13.32
CA PRO A 72 3.35 13.46 13.15
C PRO A 72 3.21 13.96 11.71
N ALA A 73 2.30 13.35 10.95
CA ALA A 73 1.95 13.85 9.63
C ALA A 73 1.57 15.34 9.77
N PRO A 74 1.94 16.22 8.81
CA PRO A 74 1.45 17.58 8.82
C PRO A 74 -0.07 17.51 8.87
N VAL A 75 -0.65 18.01 9.96
CA VAL A 75 -2.09 18.29 10.08
C VAL A 75 -2.42 19.43 9.12
N THR A 76 -2.41 19.12 7.83
CA THR A 76 -3.32 19.79 6.92
C THR A 76 -4.64 19.10 7.20
N PRO A 77 -5.64 19.77 7.81
CA PRO A 77 -7.00 19.27 7.74
C PRO A 77 -7.24 18.98 6.25
N PRO A 78 -7.76 17.81 5.85
CA PRO A 78 -8.18 17.66 4.48
C PRO A 78 -9.06 18.86 4.19
N ALA A 79 -8.61 19.74 3.29
CA ALA A 79 -9.42 20.79 2.75
C ALA A 79 -10.54 20.03 2.05
N ARG A 80 -11.63 19.81 2.80
CA ARG A 80 -12.89 19.30 2.28
C ARG A 80 -13.13 20.10 1.01
N PRO A 81 -13.15 19.47 -0.18
CA PRO A 81 -13.49 20.19 -1.38
C PRO A 81 -14.88 20.78 -1.16
N ALA A 82 -14.92 22.09 -0.92
CA ALA A 82 -16.15 22.85 -0.91
C ALA A 82 -16.57 22.99 -2.37
N THR A 83 -17.28 21.98 -2.88
CA THR A 83 -18.01 22.06 -4.13
C THR A 83 -19.39 21.44 -3.94
N THR A 84 -20.31 22.30 -3.52
CA THR A 84 -21.63 22.49 -4.13
C THR A 84 -22.57 21.27 -4.23
N SER A 85 -23.57 21.31 -3.35
CA SER A 85 -24.94 20.82 -3.55
C SER A 85 -25.14 19.31 -3.67
N GLN A 86 -24.94 18.60 -2.56
CA GLN A 86 -25.76 17.42 -2.26
C GLN A 86 -27.14 17.94 -1.80
N PRO A 87 -28.25 17.63 -2.49
CA PRO A 87 -29.56 17.83 -1.90
C PRO A 87 -29.66 16.96 -0.64
N ALA A 88 -29.76 17.61 0.51
CA ALA A 88 -30.19 16.96 1.74
C ALA A 88 -31.61 16.40 1.49
N ALA A 89 -31.69 15.09 1.27
CA ALA A 89 -32.92 14.32 1.45
C ALA A 89 -33.00 13.85 2.91
N PRO A 90 -34.21 13.80 3.49
CA PRO A 90 -34.47 14.34 4.81
C PRO A 90 -34.00 13.42 5.95
N ALA A 91 -33.55 14.05 7.03
CA ALA A 91 -33.42 13.43 8.33
C ALA A 91 -34.76 12.82 8.76
N GLN A 92 -34.82 11.49 8.80
CA GLN A 92 -35.78 10.75 9.61
C GLN A 92 -35.05 9.60 10.32
N GLY A 93 -34.93 9.73 11.65
CA GLY A 93 -34.83 8.60 12.57
C GLY A 93 -33.45 8.23 13.09
N LYS A 94 -33.15 8.73 14.31
CA LYS A 94 -32.50 8.05 15.46
C LYS A 94 -31.10 7.39 15.27
N PRO A 95 -30.15 7.58 16.21
CA PRO A 95 -28.88 6.85 16.21
C PRO A 95 -29.13 5.39 16.59
N GLU A 96 -29.46 4.56 15.60
CA GLU A 96 -29.71 3.13 15.77
C GLU A 96 -28.39 2.37 15.54
N ALA A 97 -27.94 1.67 16.59
CA ALA A 97 -26.92 0.64 16.68
C ALA A 97 -26.00 0.39 15.47
N ALA A 98 -24.67 0.40 15.73
CA ALA A 98 -23.61 -0.05 14.84
C ALA A 98 -23.98 -1.31 14.03
N ALA A 99 -24.52 -1.11 12.84
CA ALA A 99 -24.81 -2.17 11.91
C ALA A 99 -23.47 -2.67 11.34
N THR A 100 -23.28 -3.98 11.35
CA THR A 100 -22.09 -4.57 10.73
C THR A 100 -22.26 -4.50 9.22
N PRO A 101 -21.36 -3.84 8.48
CA PRO A 101 -21.47 -3.75 7.03
C PRO A 101 -21.44 -5.14 6.41
N ARG A 102 -22.37 -5.38 5.49
CA ARG A 102 -22.61 -6.69 4.88
C ARG A 102 -22.16 -6.77 3.43
N TYR A 103 -21.89 -5.62 2.80
CA TYR A 103 -21.49 -5.52 1.42
C TYR A 103 -20.29 -4.60 1.26
N LEU A 104 -19.47 -4.91 0.27
CA LEU A 104 -18.25 -4.23 -0.08
C LEU A 104 -18.21 -3.97 -1.59
N TRP A 105 -17.83 -2.77 -2.01
CA TRP A 105 -17.53 -2.48 -3.41
C TRP A 105 -16.35 -1.53 -3.52
N VAL A 106 -15.82 -1.39 -4.74
CA VAL A 106 -14.76 -0.44 -5.08
C VAL A 106 -15.36 0.66 -5.93
N ASP A 107 -15.07 1.91 -5.62
CA ASP A 107 -15.55 3.05 -6.40
C ASP A 107 -14.63 3.41 -7.58
N ALA A 108 -14.97 4.46 -8.33
CA ALA A 108 -14.18 4.90 -9.49
C ALA A 108 -12.79 5.45 -9.12
N ALA A 109 -12.56 5.83 -7.85
CA ALA A 109 -11.26 6.26 -7.36
C ALA A 109 -10.39 5.06 -6.91
N GLY A 110 -10.97 3.85 -6.86
CA GLY A 110 -10.30 2.67 -6.34
C GLY A 110 -10.45 2.51 -4.82
N ASP A 111 -11.29 3.33 -4.18
CA ASP A 111 -11.49 3.28 -2.74
C ASP A 111 -12.53 2.22 -2.36
N LEU A 112 -12.32 1.63 -1.19
CA LEU A 112 -13.11 0.52 -0.68
C LEU A 112 -14.28 1.04 0.16
N GLN A 113 -15.51 0.70 -0.24
CA GLN A 113 -16.74 1.23 0.33
C GLN A 113 -17.62 0.12 0.92
N PHE A 114 -18.31 0.43 2.02
CA PHE A 114 -19.08 -0.53 2.80
C PHE A 114 -20.55 -0.12 2.91
N ALA A 115 -21.45 -1.10 2.84
CA ALA A 115 -22.89 -0.89 3.03
C ALA A 115 -23.54 -2.03 3.80
N ASP A 116 -24.60 -1.70 4.53
CA ASP A 116 -25.41 -2.68 5.27
C ASP A 116 -26.35 -3.42 4.35
N ARG A 117 -26.93 -2.72 3.35
CA ARG A 117 -27.85 -3.29 2.37
C ARG A 117 -27.34 -3.03 0.95
N ARG A 118 -27.72 -3.90 0.02
CA ARG A 118 -27.31 -3.79 -1.38
C ARG A 118 -27.96 -2.58 -2.05
N GLU A 119 -29.13 -2.17 -1.58
CA GLU A 119 -29.87 -1.02 -2.09
C GLU A 119 -29.13 0.31 -1.84
N ASP A 120 -28.33 0.37 -0.76
CA ASP A 120 -27.52 1.53 -0.39
C ASP A 120 -26.31 1.73 -1.31
N ILE A 121 -25.99 0.73 -2.15
CA ILE A 121 -24.91 0.77 -3.12
C ILE A 121 -25.41 1.46 -4.41
N PRO A 122 -24.66 2.41 -5.00
CA PRO A 122 -25.02 3.02 -6.28
C PRO A 122 -25.22 1.96 -7.37
N GLU A 123 -26.23 2.12 -8.22
CA GLU A 123 -26.65 1.09 -9.19
C GLU A 123 -25.51 0.53 -10.05
N ARG A 124 -24.61 1.42 -10.50
CA ARG A 124 -23.43 1.08 -11.28
C ARG A 124 -22.46 0.11 -10.59
N TYR A 125 -22.43 0.10 -9.25
CA TYR A 125 -21.52 -0.76 -8.46
C TYR A 125 -22.21 -1.97 -7.83
N ARG A 126 -23.55 -2.07 -7.91
CA ARG A 126 -24.32 -3.19 -7.33
C ARG A 126 -24.01 -4.55 -7.95
N GLY A 127 -23.49 -4.58 -9.18
CA GLY A 127 -23.08 -5.82 -9.87
C GLY A 127 -21.72 -6.33 -9.40
N GLU A 128 -20.86 -5.42 -8.93
CA GLU A 128 -19.50 -5.71 -8.49
C GLU A 128 -19.40 -5.86 -6.97
N ALA A 129 -20.43 -5.45 -6.25
CA ALA A 129 -20.52 -5.57 -4.80
C ALA A 129 -20.40 -7.03 -4.34
N ARG A 130 -19.53 -7.27 -3.36
CA ARG A 130 -19.31 -8.56 -2.71
C ARG A 130 -19.92 -8.58 -1.31
N PRO A 131 -20.57 -9.67 -0.90
CA PRO A 131 -20.97 -9.82 0.49
C PRO A 131 -19.74 -10.03 1.38
N LEU A 132 -19.74 -9.44 2.58
CA LEU A 132 -18.77 -9.76 3.63
C LEU A 132 -19.24 -11.03 4.34
N GLU A 133 -18.57 -12.15 4.08
CA GLU A 133 -18.75 -13.37 4.88
C GLU A 133 -18.17 -13.15 6.29
N ARG A 134 -18.90 -13.58 7.32
CA ARG A 134 -18.45 -13.54 8.72
C ARG A 134 -17.71 -14.81 9.10
#